data_AF-A0A6M1YPA5-F1
#
_entry.id   AF-A0A6M1YPA5-F1
#
_cell.length_a   1.000
_cell.length_b   1.000
_cell.length_c   1.000
_cell.angle_alpha   90.00
_cell.angle_beta   90.00
_cell.angle_gamma   90.00
#
_symmetry.space_group_name_H-M   'P 1'
#
loop_
_entity.id
_entity.type
_entity.pdbx_description
1 polymer ?
#
loop_
_entity_poly.entity_id
_entity_poly.type
_entity_poly.pdbx_seq_one_letter_code
_entity_poly.pdbx_strand_id
1 'polypeptide(L)'
;MSTDVKDTSKSSNLAFYHRDYSKDCIDGESKVKRVCLAALPIISLYKPIGVFLSVSLGSLRAITSFQTSKISFDKGKYLLSCKKLFVTMLAVISVVNCYFKHSLALVFTNLSDVFENLWICLNLLAHAQISEALTSFVSVVNSSAYIAALMCPSIEIILLALSLQIAFELIHSIKEFKKDRYIEGASKLLMASFRSYQALPYLNLTYQIHSEKITNFITKRRENMARIFHKASAILASPFWWYSEKAVRIFSPIRLDKQDQCSTFIGEIATRAFYSLLALPMLPISLGLSLIEGSTRILANFIQPNSFFYLKGEIDEKTTLGKKLKILTMNVCFVSGGFPRLFAGVSSWKQRIDGIIGKILIEKPDVVCLQEVNDVNAANALYDGLKKEYAHFYFNIGSKTFSQNSGHFIASKYSVLDMSFIPFSTGVGLQNMVNKGLFFFSLKCKNKIFSKIFAVHLSPSKDDLNPTIEEIKRRKIELERVKKEIEISEKKEKESHKVLVGDMNLRYKSKEWEESIISSESFYNAYTQDNQNVDYSNATCATDDMISAYLDAKDSNWYKSPMILDYALLYRNKGQRLDNIITKLFKAFDSNEDPYDALSDHCGLIMTIPLKDKDRNKG
;
A
#
# COMPACT_ATOMS: atom_id res chain seq x y z
N MET A 1 -21.11 -13.13 29.60
CA MET A 1 -21.26 -14.60 29.54
C MET A 1 -19.93 -15.22 29.93
N SER A 2 -19.82 -15.72 31.15
CA SER A 2 -18.64 -16.46 31.63
C SER A 2 -18.72 -17.86 31.02
N THR A 3 -18.13 -18.06 29.84
CA THR A 3 -17.88 -19.41 29.35
C THR A 3 -16.78 -20.00 30.20
N ASP A 4 -17.14 -20.92 31.10
CA ASP A 4 -16.22 -21.82 31.76
C ASP A 4 -15.38 -22.53 30.68
N VAL A 5 -14.16 -22.03 30.47
CA VAL A 5 -13.13 -22.71 29.70
C VAL A 5 -12.67 -23.87 30.56
N LYS A 6 -13.43 -24.97 30.49
CA LYS A 6 -13.06 -26.25 31.11
C LYS A 6 -11.71 -26.68 30.56
N ASP A 7 -10.70 -26.50 31.41
CA ASP A 7 -9.46 -27.25 31.50
C ASP A 7 -8.89 -27.76 30.15
N THR A 8 -8.28 -26.84 29.40
CA THR A 8 -7.47 -27.14 28.21
C THR A 8 -6.11 -27.78 28.57
N SER A 9 -5.90 -28.18 29.83
CA SER A 9 -4.68 -28.88 30.27
C SER A 9 -4.60 -30.35 29.82
N LYS A 10 -5.54 -30.86 29.00
CA LYS A 10 -5.33 -32.09 28.24
C LYS A 10 -4.11 -31.91 27.34
N SER A 11 -2.96 -32.38 27.83
CA SER A 11 -1.62 -32.17 27.29
C SER A 11 -1.62 -32.21 25.76
N SER A 12 -1.24 -31.12 25.13
CA SER A 12 -1.12 -31.02 23.69
C SER A 12 -0.20 -32.14 23.17
N ASN A 13 -0.75 -33.08 22.38
CA ASN A 13 0.00 -34.11 21.66
C ASN A 13 0.79 -33.51 20.47
N LEU A 14 1.61 -32.51 20.75
CA LEU A 14 2.55 -31.91 19.81
C LEU A 14 3.83 -32.76 19.84
N ALA A 15 3.84 -33.91 19.16
CA ALA A 15 5.09 -34.61 18.84
C ALA A 15 5.70 -33.96 17.59
N PHE A 16 7.02 -33.74 17.54
CA PHE A 16 7.72 -33.12 16.41
C PHE A 16 8.90 -33.99 15.97
N TYR A 17 8.95 -34.29 14.67
CA TYR A 17 10.02 -35.07 14.07
C TYR A 17 10.29 -34.58 12.64
N HIS A 18 11.51 -34.09 12.40
CA HIS A 18 11.96 -33.68 11.07
C HIS A 18 13.14 -34.56 10.64
N ARG A 19 13.10 -35.10 9.41
CA ARG A 19 14.13 -35.95 8.82
C ARG A 19 14.42 -35.51 7.39
N ASP A 20 15.71 -35.40 7.06
CA ASP A 20 16.20 -35.16 5.70
C ASP A 20 16.49 -36.49 5.01
N TYR A 21 15.54 -36.97 4.21
CA TYR A 21 15.66 -38.25 3.51
C TYR A 21 16.79 -38.28 2.49
N SER A 22 17.33 -37.12 2.08
CA SER A 22 18.37 -37.07 1.06
C SER A 22 19.69 -37.69 1.50
N LYS A 23 19.92 -37.82 2.82
CA LYS A 23 21.13 -38.40 3.40
C LYS A 23 20.98 -39.88 3.75
N ASP A 24 19.75 -40.39 3.82
CA ASP A 24 19.45 -41.72 4.36
C ASP A 24 19.03 -42.74 3.29
N CYS A 25 18.61 -42.26 2.12
CA CYS A 25 18.22 -43.07 0.97
C CYS A 25 19.18 -42.81 -0.19
N ILE A 26 20.15 -43.71 -0.41
CA ILE A 26 20.97 -43.70 -1.62
C ILE A 26 20.11 -44.19 -2.79
N ASP A 27 20.29 -43.61 -3.99
CA ASP A 27 19.57 -44.05 -5.18
C ASP A 27 19.91 -45.53 -5.45
N GLY A 28 18.90 -46.40 -5.39
CA GLY A 28 19.05 -47.86 -5.48
C GLY A 28 18.66 -48.65 -4.22
N GLU A 29 18.35 -47.99 -3.10
CA GLU A 29 17.87 -48.70 -1.90
C GLU A 29 16.47 -49.33 -2.04
N SER A 30 16.21 -50.36 -1.24
CA SER A 30 14.93 -51.09 -1.29
C SER A 30 13.75 -50.17 -1.01
N LYS A 31 12.68 -50.31 -1.82
CA LYS A 31 11.42 -49.55 -1.64
C LYS A 31 10.85 -49.73 -0.22
N VAL A 32 11.02 -50.91 0.38
CA VAL A 32 10.59 -51.21 1.76
C VAL A 32 11.28 -50.28 2.75
N LYS A 33 12.61 -50.12 2.67
CA LYS A 33 13.35 -49.23 3.57
C LYS A 33 12.87 -47.78 3.42
N ARG A 34 12.67 -47.31 2.19
CA ARG A 34 12.16 -45.95 1.91
C ARG A 34 10.76 -45.73 2.50
N VAL A 35 9.86 -46.70 2.35
CA VAL A 35 8.51 -46.64 2.96
C VAL A 35 8.60 -46.60 4.49
N CYS A 36 9.41 -47.46 5.10
CA CYS A 36 9.60 -47.45 6.56
C CYS A 36 10.13 -46.11 7.05
N LEU A 37 11.14 -45.55 6.37
CA LEU A 37 11.70 -44.24 6.70
C LEU A 37 10.67 -43.12 6.55
N ALA A 38 9.91 -43.13 5.45
CA ALA A 38 8.85 -42.16 5.17
C ALA A 38 7.69 -42.25 6.17
N ALA A 39 7.39 -43.43 6.72
CA ALA A 39 6.33 -43.61 7.70
C ALA A 39 6.71 -43.18 9.12
N LEU A 40 8.00 -43.18 9.48
CA LEU A 40 8.47 -42.88 10.84
C LEU A 40 7.94 -41.55 11.43
N PRO A 41 7.95 -40.41 10.71
CA PRO A 41 7.40 -39.17 11.25
C PRO A 41 5.92 -39.28 11.61
N ILE A 42 5.13 -40.00 10.81
CA ILE A 42 3.68 -40.17 11.02
C ILE A 42 3.45 -41.09 12.22
N ILE A 43 4.17 -42.21 12.29
CA ILE A 43 4.09 -43.15 13.41
C ILE A 43 4.50 -42.46 14.73
N SER A 44 5.48 -41.53 14.68
CA SER A 44 5.93 -40.78 15.86
C SER A 44 4.85 -39.87 16.47
N LEU A 45 3.78 -39.55 15.73
CA LEU A 45 2.64 -38.80 16.27
C LEU A 45 1.85 -39.61 17.31
N TYR A 46 1.94 -40.94 17.28
CA TYR A 46 1.36 -41.80 18.31
C TYR A 46 2.26 -41.82 19.54
N LYS A 47 1.81 -41.17 20.63
CA LYS A 47 2.62 -40.84 21.81
C LYS A 47 3.48 -41.99 22.36
N PRO A 48 2.97 -43.22 22.59
CA PRO A 48 3.80 -44.33 23.07
C PRO A 48 4.99 -44.66 22.14
N ILE A 49 4.75 -44.68 20.83
CA ILE A 49 5.81 -44.93 19.84
C ILE A 49 6.70 -43.71 19.69
N GLY A 50 6.15 -42.50 19.73
CA GLY A 50 6.92 -41.25 19.68
C GLY A 50 7.95 -41.14 20.81
N VAL A 51 7.58 -41.51 22.04
CA VAL A 51 8.51 -41.55 23.18
C VAL A 51 9.61 -42.58 22.94
N PHE A 52 9.26 -43.80 22.55
CA PHE A 52 10.23 -44.86 22.24
C PHE A 52 11.21 -44.46 21.13
N LEU A 53 10.69 -43.88 20.05
CA LEU A 53 11.51 -43.37 18.93
C LEU A 53 12.41 -42.22 19.38
N SER A 54 11.92 -41.31 20.22
CA SER A 54 12.71 -40.18 20.73
C SER A 54 13.88 -40.66 21.59
N VAL A 55 13.66 -41.64 22.48
CA VAL A 55 14.72 -42.28 23.28
C VAL A 55 15.72 -42.99 22.37
N SER A 56 15.24 -43.80 21.43
CA SER A 56 16.10 -44.61 20.55
C SER A 56 16.97 -43.75 19.64
N LEU A 57 16.36 -42.77 18.96
CA LEU A 57 17.06 -41.88 18.04
C LEU A 57 17.92 -40.86 18.78
N GLY A 58 17.49 -40.38 19.94
CA GLY A 58 18.30 -39.52 20.82
C GLY A 58 19.56 -40.24 21.29
N SER A 59 19.44 -41.52 21.67
CA SER A 59 20.58 -42.35 22.08
C SER A 59 21.56 -42.59 20.92
N LEU A 60 21.04 -42.92 19.74
CA LEU A 60 21.86 -43.04 18.52
C LEU A 60 22.56 -41.73 18.17
N ARG A 61 21.86 -40.59 18.27
CA ARG A 61 22.44 -39.26 18.04
C ARG A 61 23.56 -38.94 19.03
N ALA A 62 23.39 -39.28 20.31
CA ALA A 62 24.41 -39.07 21.33
C ALA A 62 25.68 -39.89 21.02
N ILE A 63 25.52 -41.18 20.70
CA ILE A 63 26.62 -42.09 20.36
C ILE A 63 27.37 -41.63 19.10
N THR A 64 26.63 -41.36 18.01
CA THR A 64 27.23 -40.96 16.73
C THR A 64 27.93 -39.60 16.81
N SER A 65 27.34 -38.65 17.54
CA SER A 65 27.97 -37.33 17.76
C SER A 65 29.22 -37.44 18.62
N PHE A 66 29.23 -38.33 19.62
CA PHE A 66 30.39 -38.57 20.47
C PHE A 66 31.54 -39.20 19.68
N GLN A 67 31.24 -40.22 18.87
CA GLN A 67 32.23 -40.83 17.96
C GLN A 67 32.81 -39.81 16.99
N THR A 68 31.97 -38.95 16.40
CA THR A 68 32.41 -37.88 15.49
C THR A 68 33.26 -36.83 16.20
N SER A 69 32.91 -36.50 17.46
CA SER A 69 33.69 -35.59 18.30
C SER A 69 35.08 -36.13 18.57
N LYS A 70 35.19 -37.43 18.91
CA LYS A 70 36.47 -38.13 19.12
C LYS A 70 37.33 -38.12 17.85
N ILE A 71 36.76 -38.53 16.71
CA ILE A 71 37.47 -38.52 15.41
C ILE A 71 37.95 -37.11 15.05
N SER A 72 37.16 -36.08 15.33
CA SER A 72 37.54 -34.69 15.06
C SER A 72 38.65 -34.20 16.00
N PHE A 73 38.63 -34.64 17.25
CA PHE A 73 39.67 -34.37 18.24
C PHE A 73 41.01 -34.98 17.80
N ASP A 74 41.00 -36.26 17.44
CA ASP A 74 42.19 -37.00 16.99
C ASP A 74 42.81 -36.37 15.72
N LYS A 75 42.00 -35.72 14.89
CA LYS A 75 42.43 -34.98 13.69
C LYS A 75 42.87 -33.53 13.95
N GLY A 76 42.95 -33.09 15.21
CA GLY A 76 43.31 -31.72 15.60
C GLY A 76 42.24 -30.66 15.28
N LYS A 77 41.00 -31.07 14.94
CA LYS A 77 39.89 -30.16 14.63
C LYS A 77 39.10 -29.82 15.90
N TYR A 78 39.75 -29.16 16.85
CA TYR A 78 39.22 -28.94 18.20
C TYR A 78 37.87 -28.21 18.25
N LEU A 79 37.67 -27.18 17.43
CA LEU A 79 36.41 -26.44 17.37
C LEU A 79 35.24 -27.32 16.92
N LEU A 80 35.48 -28.18 15.92
CA LEU A 80 34.48 -29.14 15.43
C LEU A 80 34.22 -30.24 16.47
N SER A 81 35.25 -30.68 17.19
CA SER A 81 35.12 -31.62 18.29
C SER A 81 34.26 -31.07 19.43
N CYS A 82 34.53 -29.84 19.87
CA CYS A 82 33.75 -29.15 20.91
C CYS A 82 32.28 -28.98 20.49
N LYS A 83 32.03 -28.59 19.25
CA LYS A 83 30.69 -28.52 18.67
C LYS A 83 29.96 -29.86 18.80
N LYS A 84 30.60 -30.96 18.39
CA LYS A 84 29.98 -32.29 18.42
C LYS A 84 29.79 -32.82 19.84
N LEU A 85 30.67 -32.47 20.77
CA LEU A 85 30.51 -32.79 22.19
C LEU A 85 29.31 -32.05 22.80
N PHE A 86 29.10 -30.78 22.46
CA PHE A 86 27.92 -30.03 22.88
C PHE A 86 26.62 -30.65 22.36
N VAL A 87 26.58 -31.08 21.09
CA VAL A 87 25.45 -31.83 20.52
C VAL A 87 25.22 -33.16 21.26
N THR A 88 26.29 -33.90 21.60
CA THR A 88 26.20 -35.11 22.43
C THR A 88 25.56 -34.80 23.79
N MET A 89 26.00 -33.74 24.47
CA MET A 89 25.46 -33.34 25.76
C MET A 89 23.95 -33.05 25.67
N LEU A 90 23.51 -32.26 24.68
CA LEU A 90 22.09 -31.97 24.47
C LEU A 90 21.29 -33.24 24.14
N ALA A 91 21.85 -34.16 23.36
CA ALA A 91 21.20 -35.44 23.04
C ALA A 91 21.05 -36.34 24.28
N VAL A 92 22.07 -36.42 25.15
CA VAL A 92 21.98 -37.16 26.42
C VAL A 92 20.93 -36.54 27.34
N ILE A 93 20.95 -35.21 27.50
CA ILE A 93 19.94 -34.49 28.30
C ILE A 93 18.53 -34.75 27.75
N SER A 94 18.36 -34.75 26.43
CA SER A 94 17.09 -35.08 25.79
C SER A 94 16.63 -36.51 26.15
N VAL A 95 17.49 -37.51 25.99
CA VAL A 95 17.17 -38.92 26.31
C VAL A 95 16.78 -39.09 27.77
N VAL A 96 17.53 -38.49 28.69
CA VAL A 96 17.21 -38.53 30.14
C VAL A 96 15.83 -37.90 30.38
N ASN A 97 15.56 -36.75 29.77
CA ASN A 97 14.28 -36.06 29.93
C ASN A 97 13.09 -36.76 29.27
N CYS A 98 13.30 -37.68 28.32
CA CYS A 98 12.20 -38.49 27.78
C CYS A 98 11.51 -39.33 28.87
N TYR A 99 12.25 -39.72 29.92
CA TYR A 99 11.72 -40.46 31.06
C TYR A 99 11.02 -39.58 32.10
N PHE A 100 11.52 -38.36 32.33
CA PHE A 100 10.99 -37.47 33.37
C PHE A 100 9.92 -36.50 32.87
N LYS A 101 10.18 -35.83 31.74
CA LYS A 101 9.29 -34.81 31.18
C LYS A 101 9.51 -34.72 29.67
N HIS A 102 8.72 -35.48 28.92
CA HIS A 102 8.84 -35.57 27.46
C HIS A 102 8.84 -34.20 26.74
N SER A 103 8.06 -33.21 27.23
CA SER A 103 8.09 -31.86 26.63
C SER A 103 9.44 -31.17 26.77
N LEU A 104 10.16 -31.40 27.86
CA LEU A 104 11.50 -30.87 28.07
C LEU A 104 12.53 -31.60 27.18
N ALA A 105 12.37 -32.90 26.96
CA ALA A 105 13.17 -33.65 26.00
C ALA A 105 13.04 -33.10 24.56
N LEU A 106 11.81 -32.78 24.15
CA LEU A 106 11.54 -32.15 22.86
C LEU A 106 12.19 -30.76 22.76
N VAL A 107 12.19 -29.96 23.83
CA VAL A 107 12.90 -28.67 23.87
C VAL A 107 14.40 -28.86 23.63
N PHE A 108 15.05 -29.78 24.34
CA PHE A 108 16.50 -30.01 24.18
C PHE A 108 16.86 -30.59 22.81
N THR A 109 16.01 -31.43 22.24
CA THR A 109 16.17 -31.94 20.88
C THR A 109 16.14 -30.80 19.86
N ASN A 110 15.13 -29.92 19.95
CA ASN A 110 15.00 -28.80 19.03
C ASN A 110 16.09 -27.74 19.26
N LEU A 111 16.56 -27.57 20.50
CA LEU A 111 17.69 -26.67 20.79
C LEU A 111 18.97 -27.15 20.11
N SER A 112 19.20 -28.47 20.11
CA SER A 112 20.29 -29.08 19.34
C SER A 112 20.14 -28.80 17.83
N ASP A 113 18.92 -28.94 17.30
CA ASP A 113 18.64 -28.70 15.88
C ASP A 113 18.80 -27.22 15.50
N VAL A 114 18.37 -26.28 16.37
CA VAL A 114 18.61 -24.83 16.21
C VAL A 114 20.10 -24.55 16.13
N PHE A 115 20.89 -25.08 17.07
CA PHE A 115 22.33 -24.84 17.11
C PHE A 115 23.05 -25.40 15.87
N GLU A 116 22.70 -26.62 15.44
CA GLU A 116 23.32 -27.24 14.27
C GLU A 116 22.96 -26.51 12.97
N ASN A 117 21.69 -26.16 12.77
CA ASN A 117 21.23 -25.44 11.57
C ASN A 117 21.70 -23.99 11.53
N LEU A 118 21.82 -23.32 12.68
CA LEU A 118 22.38 -21.97 12.75
C LEU A 118 23.85 -21.98 12.34
N TRP A 119 24.61 -22.95 12.83
CA TRP A 119 26.00 -23.12 12.42
C TRP A 119 26.14 -23.41 10.93
N ILE A 120 25.32 -24.30 10.38
CA ILE A 120 25.30 -24.59 8.94
C ILE A 120 24.95 -23.33 8.14
N CYS A 121 23.94 -22.57 8.58
CA CYS A 121 23.54 -21.32 7.96
C CYS A 121 24.70 -20.31 7.91
N LEU A 122 25.39 -20.07 9.04
CA LEU A 122 26.52 -19.15 9.11
C LEU A 122 27.67 -19.59 8.20
N ASN A 123 27.96 -20.90 8.17
CA ASN A 123 28.97 -21.44 7.27
C ASN A 123 28.59 -21.24 5.80
N LEU A 124 27.34 -21.51 5.41
CA LEU A 124 26.87 -21.33 4.02
C LEU A 124 26.88 -19.87 3.59
N LEU A 125 26.51 -18.95 4.50
CA LEU A 125 26.59 -17.50 4.27
C LEU A 125 28.04 -17.05 4.05
N ALA A 126 28.98 -17.57 4.83
CA ALA A 126 30.41 -17.27 4.66
C ALA A 126 30.95 -17.71 3.28
N HIS A 127 30.30 -18.67 2.62
CA HIS A 127 30.64 -19.16 1.28
C HIS A 127 29.69 -18.63 0.18
N ALA A 128 28.89 -17.60 0.47
CA ALA A 128 27.91 -16.99 -0.46
C ALA A 128 26.84 -17.96 -1.03
N GLN A 129 26.55 -19.06 -0.33
CA GLN A 129 25.52 -20.04 -0.71
C GLN A 129 24.15 -19.64 -0.12
N ILE A 130 23.57 -18.57 -0.68
CA ILE A 130 22.39 -17.88 -0.10
C ILE A 130 21.14 -18.79 -0.05
N SER A 131 20.92 -19.63 -1.05
CA SER A 131 19.72 -20.49 -1.14
C SER A 131 19.69 -21.57 -0.04
N GLU A 132 20.84 -22.21 0.17
CA GLU A 132 21.05 -23.25 1.17
C GLU A 132 21.07 -22.64 2.58
N ALA A 133 21.69 -21.46 2.73
CA ALA A 133 21.66 -20.68 3.96
C ALA A 133 20.22 -20.32 4.36
N LEU A 134 19.41 -19.86 3.41
CA LEU A 134 18.00 -19.54 3.64
C LEU A 134 17.21 -20.78 4.08
N THR A 135 17.43 -21.93 3.45
CA THR A 135 16.79 -23.19 3.86
C THR A 135 17.15 -23.57 5.30
N SER A 136 18.42 -23.41 5.67
CA SER A 136 18.91 -23.68 7.04
C SER A 136 18.34 -22.68 8.06
N PHE A 137 18.25 -21.40 7.68
CA PHE A 137 17.63 -20.35 8.50
C PHE A 137 16.15 -20.62 8.75
N VAL A 138 15.39 -21.03 7.73
CA VAL A 138 13.97 -21.42 7.90
C VAL A 138 13.84 -22.59 8.88
N SER A 139 14.77 -23.55 8.86
CA SER A 139 14.80 -24.64 9.85
C SER A 139 15.05 -24.16 11.28
N VAL A 140 15.94 -23.17 11.47
CA VAL A 140 16.18 -22.51 12.76
C VAL A 140 14.92 -21.82 13.27
N VAL A 141 14.25 -21.04 12.41
CA VAL A 141 13.02 -20.33 12.76
C VAL A 141 11.92 -21.31 13.15
N ASN A 142 11.74 -22.37 12.37
CA ASN A 142 10.74 -23.41 12.63
C ASN A 142 10.96 -24.11 13.98
N SER A 143 12.21 -24.52 14.27
CA SER A 143 12.57 -25.21 15.50
C SER A 143 12.46 -24.28 16.72
N SER A 144 12.82 -23.00 16.56
CA SER A 144 12.69 -21.97 17.60
C SER A 144 11.23 -21.67 17.94
N ALA A 145 10.37 -21.54 16.92
CA ALA A 145 8.93 -21.35 17.11
C ALA A 145 8.30 -22.54 17.85
N TYR A 146 8.75 -23.76 17.56
CA TYR A 146 8.30 -24.95 18.26
C TYR A 146 8.76 -25.00 19.73
N ILE A 147 10.02 -24.63 20.03
CA ILE A 147 10.49 -24.47 21.42
C ILE A 147 9.62 -23.44 22.16
N ALA A 148 9.34 -22.30 21.53
CA ALA A 148 8.50 -21.26 22.11
C ALA A 148 7.08 -21.80 22.42
N ALA A 149 6.51 -22.60 21.52
CA ALA A 149 5.20 -23.23 21.73
C ALA A 149 5.20 -24.23 22.91
N LEU A 150 6.31 -24.92 23.16
CA LEU A 150 6.46 -25.84 24.30
C LEU A 150 6.70 -25.11 25.63
N MET A 151 7.39 -23.96 25.61
CA MET A 151 7.76 -23.23 26.83
C MET A 151 6.71 -22.20 27.26
N CYS A 152 6.04 -21.57 26.29
CA CYS A 152 5.02 -20.55 26.51
C CYS A 152 3.82 -20.84 25.59
N PRO A 153 2.96 -21.81 25.96
CA PRO A 153 1.84 -22.24 25.13
C PRO A 153 0.74 -21.17 25.11
N SER A 154 0.92 -20.13 24.30
CA SER A 154 -0.17 -19.27 23.84
C SER A 154 -0.75 -19.81 22.54
N ILE A 155 -2.03 -19.54 22.29
CA ILE A 155 -2.73 -20.00 21.09
C ILE A 155 -2.03 -19.47 19.83
N GLU A 156 -1.55 -18.23 19.88
CA GLU A 156 -0.85 -17.54 18.81
C GLU A 156 0.52 -18.18 18.52
N ILE A 157 1.31 -18.49 19.56
CA ILE A 157 2.62 -19.11 19.38
C ILE A 157 2.48 -20.54 18.86
N ILE A 158 1.48 -21.30 19.34
CA ILE A 158 1.19 -22.65 18.84
C ILE A 158 0.76 -22.60 17.37
N LEU A 159 -0.11 -21.66 17.00
CA LEU A 159 -0.59 -21.49 15.63
C LEU A 159 0.53 -21.05 14.68
N LEU A 160 1.41 -20.15 15.13
CA LEU A 160 2.59 -19.73 14.39
C LEU A 160 3.55 -20.90 14.13
N ALA A 161 3.85 -21.68 15.17
CA ALA A 161 4.72 -22.84 15.06
C ALA A 161 4.14 -23.88 14.08
N LEU A 162 2.84 -24.21 14.19
CA LEU A 162 2.18 -25.14 13.28
C LEU A 162 2.16 -24.62 11.83
N SER A 163 1.93 -23.33 11.63
CA SER A 163 1.91 -22.71 10.30
C SER A 163 3.27 -22.76 9.62
N LEU A 164 4.35 -22.47 10.36
CA LEU A 164 5.72 -22.61 9.87
C LEU A 164 6.06 -24.06 9.52
N GLN A 165 5.61 -25.02 10.34
CA GLN A 165 5.80 -26.45 10.07
C GLN A 165 5.06 -26.89 8.81
N ILE A 166 3.80 -26.47 8.61
CA ILE A 166 3.02 -26.76 7.40
C ILE A 166 3.75 -26.23 6.17
N ALA A 167 4.15 -24.96 6.18
CA ALA A 167 4.86 -24.34 5.06
C ALA A 167 6.17 -25.07 4.74
N PHE A 168 6.94 -25.41 5.77
CA PHE A 168 8.20 -26.11 5.63
C PHE A 168 8.03 -27.52 5.02
N GLU A 169 7.08 -28.30 5.52
CA GLU A 169 6.78 -29.65 5.02
C GLU A 169 6.27 -29.61 3.56
N LEU A 170 5.48 -28.60 3.19
CA LEU A 170 5.04 -28.41 1.79
C LEU A 170 6.20 -28.06 0.86
N ILE A 171 7.10 -27.16 1.27
CA ILE A 171 8.31 -26.83 0.49
C ILE A 171 9.16 -28.07 0.27
N HIS A 172 9.36 -28.88 1.32
CA HIS A 172 10.11 -30.13 1.23
C HIS A 172 9.41 -31.16 0.35
N SER A 173 8.09 -31.29 0.45
CA SER A 173 7.29 -32.17 -0.41
C SER A 173 7.52 -31.84 -1.90
N ILE A 174 7.44 -30.55 -2.27
CA ILE A 174 7.71 -30.09 -3.65
C ILE A 174 9.15 -30.41 -4.07
N LYS A 175 10.13 -30.19 -3.19
CA LYS A 175 11.54 -30.49 -3.49
C LYS A 175 11.77 -31.98 -3.75
N GLU A 176 11.12 -32.87 -2.99
CA GLU A 176 11.25 -34.32 -3.18
C GLU A 176 10.53 -34.79 -4.46
N PHE A 177 9.35 -34.25 -4.78
CA PHE A 177 8.68 -34.56 -6.06
C PHE A 177 9.52 -34.15 -7.27
N LYS A 178 10.21 -33.01 -7.23
CA LYS A 178 11.13 -32.58 -8.30
C LYS A 178 12.34 -33.51 -8.49
N LYS A 179 12.63 -34.38 -7.52
CA LYS A 179 13.72 -35.37 -7.58
C LYS A 179 13.20 -36.79 -7.88
N ASP A 180 11.96 -36.93 -8.32
CA ASP A 180 11.29 -38.23 -8.53
C ASP A 180 11.20 -39.10 -7.26
N ARG A 181 11.22 -38.47 -6.07
CA ARG A 181 11.13 -39.13 -4.76
C ARG A 181 9.70 -39.08 -4.23
N TYR A 182 8.80 -39.78 -4.93
CA TYR A 182 7.37 -39.71 -4.70
C TYR A 182 6.92 -40.18 -3.31
N ILE A 183 7.57 -41.20 -2.73
CA ILE A 183 7.21 -41.75 -1.41
C ILE A 183 7.51 -40.72 -0.30
N GLU A 184 8.68 -40.10 -0.37
CA GLU A 184 9.13 -39.06 0.56
C GLU A 184 8.29 -37.79 0.40
N GLY A 185 8.07 -37.36 -0.85
CA GLY A 185 7.20 -36.21 -1.16
C GLY A 185 5.78 -36.38 -0.63
N ALA A 186 5.19 -37.57 -0.79
CA ALA A 186 3.86 -37.89 -0.28
C ALA A 186 3.81 -37.94 1.26
N SER A 187 4.83 -38.51 1.92
CA SER A 187 4.93 -38.51 3.39
C SER A 187 4.99 -37.08 3.96
N LYS A 188 5.79 -36.21 3.34
CA LYS A 188 5.89 -34.78 3.70
C LYS A 188 4.56 -34.05 3.54
N LEU A 189 3.83 -34.31 2.44
CA LEU A 189 2.49 -33.75 2.21
C LEU A 189 1.46 -34.25 3.24
N LEU A 190 1.50 -35.54 3.59
CA LEU A 190 0.65 -36.11 4.63
C LEU A 190 0.96 -35.47 5.99
N MET A 191 2.23 -35.28 6.34
CA MET A 191 2.62 -34.60 7.58
C MET A 191 2.09 -33.17 7.63
N ALA A 192 2.23 -32.40 6.55
CA ALA A 192 1.65 -31.06 6.44
C ALA A 192 0.12 -31.07 6.64
N SER A 193 -0.56 -32.10 6.14
CA SER A 193 -2.00 -32.28 6.29
C SER A 193 -2.38 -32.56 7.75
N PHE A 194 -1.65 -33.43 8.44
CA PHE A 194 -1.84 -33.66 9.88
C PHE A 194 -1.60 -32.40 10.71
N ARG A 195 -0.57 -31.61 10.40
CA ARG A 195 -0.32 -30.32 11.09
C ARG A 195 -1.41 -29.30 10.83
N SER A 196 -1.95 -29.26 9.61
CA SER A 196 -3.10 -28.42 9.27
C SER A 196 -4.33 -28.82 10.09
N TYR A 197 -4.58 -30.12 10.24
CA TYR A 197 -5.62 -30.63 11.13
C TYR A 197 -5.39 -30.23 12.60
N GLN A 198 -4.16 -30.29 13.08
CA GLN A 198 -3.80 -29.84 14.44
C GLN A 198 -3.94 -28.32 14.63
N ALA A 199 -3.78 -27.52 13.57
CA ALA A 199 -3.86 -26.06 13.62
C ALA A 199 -5.31 -25.54 13.68
N LEU A 200 -6.25 -26.26 13.08
CA LEU A 200 -7.66 -25.86 12.94
C LEU A 200 -8.33 -25.41 14.27
N PRO A 201 -8.22 -26.15 15.40
CA PRO A 201 -8.80 -25.72 16.68
C PRO A 201 -8.23 -24.40 17.18
N TYR A 202 -6.92 -24.19 17.04
CA TYR A 202 -6.25 -22.95 17.47
C TYR A 202 -6.61 -21.78 16.55
N LEU A 203 -6.77 -22.02 15.25
CA LEU A 203 -7.22 -21.03 14.29
C LEU A 203 -8.66 -20.57 14.61
N ASN A 204 -9.56 -21.51 14.89
CA ASN A 204 -10.94 -21.21 15.27
C ASN A 204 -11.01 -20.43 16.59
N LEU A 205 -10.22 -20.82 17.59
CA LEU A 205 -10.19 -20.15 18.89
C LEU A 205 -9.58 -18.74 18.79
N THR A 206 -8.50 -18.58 18.01
CA THR A 206 -7.91 -17.27 17.69
C THR A 206 -8.92 -16.37 17.00
N TYR A 207 -9.65 -16.92 16.02
CA TYR A 207 -10.70 -16.21 15.32
C TYR A 207 -11.83 -15.78 16.26
N GLN A 208 -12.25 -16.64 17.20
CA GLN A 208 -13.33 -16.32 18.15
C GLN A 208 -12.93 -15.29 19.21
N ILE A 209 -11.78 -15.46 19.87
CA ILE A 209 -11.35 -14.60 20.99
C ILE A 209 -11.07 -13.17 20.50
N HIS A 210 -10.65 -13.06 19.24
CA HIS A 210 -10.14 -11.80 18.74
C HIS A 210 -10.79 -11.34 17.45
N SER A 211 -11.87 -11.94 16.94
CA SER A 211 -12.46 -11.59 15.63
C SER A 211 -12.44 -10.09 15.32
N GLU A 212 -12.91 -9.23 16.21
CA GLU A 212 -12.90 -7.78 16.01
C GLU A 212 -11.51 -7.13 16.20
N LYS A 213 -10.78 -7.48 17.28
CA LYS A 213 -9.45 -6.92 17.57
C LYS A 213 -8.38 -7.39 16.58
N ILE A 214 -8.38 -8.67 16.22
CA ILE A 214 -7.57 -9.29 15.17
C ILE A 214 -7.97 -8.77 13.81
N THR A 215 -9.27 -8.61 13.47
CA THR A 215 -9.61 -8.02 12.16
C THR A 215 -9.06 -6.60 12.07
N ASN A 216 -9.27 -5.76 13.10
CA ASN A 216 -8.71 -4.41 13.13
C ASN A 216 -7.17 -4.41 13.12
N PHE A 217 -6.53 -5.31 13.87
CA PHE A 217 -5.07 -5.45 13.90
C PHE A 217 -4.50 -5.95 12.57
N ILE A 218 -5.08 -7.00 11.99
CA ILE A 218 -4.70 -7.56 10.68
C ILE A 218 -4.92 -6.51 9.61
N THR A 219 -6.07 -5.84 9.56
CA THR A 219 -6.34 -4.75 8.61
C THR A 219 -5.27 -3.68 8.75
N LYS A 220 -5.00 -3.20 9.97
CA LYS A 220 -3.95 -2.20 10.24
C LYS A 220 -2.54 -2.69 9.86
N ARG A 221 -2.22 -3.97 10.07
CA ARG A 221 -0.92 -4.55 9.68
C ARG A 221 -0.79 -4.71 8.18
N ARG A 222 -1.85 -5.19 7.51
CA ARG A 222 -1.94 -5.30 6.06
C ARG A 222 -1.83 -3.93 5.40
N GLU A 223 -2.52 -2.91 5.90
CA GLU A 223 -2.37 -1.53 5.43
C GLU A 223 -0.94 -1.02 5.57
N ASN A 224 -0.32 -1.24 6.73
CA ASN A 224 1.08 -0.85 6.93
C ASN A 224 2.03 -1.59 5.98
N MET A 225 1.85 -2.89 5.78
CA MET A 225 2.64 -3.68 4.83
C MET A 225 2.42 -3.21 3.40
N ALA A 226 1.17 -3.02 2.97
CA ALA A 226 0.83 -2.52 1.65
C ALA A 226 1.49 -1.15 1.40
N ARG A 227 1.47 -0.25 2.39
CA ARG A 227 2.15 1.04 2.33
C ARG A 227 3.67 0.89 2.20
N ILE A 228 4.29 -0.01 2.96
CA ILE A 228 5.73 -0.30 2.84
C ILE A 228 6.06 -0.80 1.43
N PHE A 229 5.28 -1.73 0.88
CA PHE A 229 5.48 -2.23 -0.48
C PHE A 229 5.24 -1.15 -1.54
N HIS A 230 4.23 -0.30 -1.40
CA HIS A 230 4.01 0.84 -2.29
C HIS A 230 5.16 1.86 -2.22
N LYS A 231 5.71 2.12 -1.01
CA LYS A 231 6.90 2.99 -0.85
C LYS A 231 8.14 2.36 -1.48
N ALA A 232 8.34 1.05 -1.29
CA ALA A 232 9.43 0.32 -1.93
C ALA A 232 9.29 0.35 -3.46
N SER A 233 8.09 0.10 -3.99
CA SER A 233 7.74 0.28 -5.41
C SER A 233 8.10 1.69 -5.89
N ALA A 234 7.69 2.74 -5.18
CA ALA A 234 8.02 4.11 -5.56
C ALA A 234 9.53 4.41 -5.56
N ILE A 235 10.29 3.83 -4.62
CA ILE A 235 11.76 3.93 -4.59
C ILE A 235 12.38 3.16 -5.77
N LEU A 236 11.91 1.96 -6.07
CA LEU A 236 12.39 1.16 -7.21
C LEU A 236 12.05 1.83 -8.55
N ALA A 237 10.92 2.54 -8.63
CA ALA A 237 10.53 3.33 -9.79
C ALA A 237 11.35 4.63 -9.93
N SER A 238 12.02 5.10 -8.87
CA SER A 238 12.61 6.44 -8.86
C SER A 238 13.69 6.65 -9.92
N PRO A 239 14.57 5.67 -10.25
CA PRO A 239 15.53 5.85 -11.34
C PRO A 239 14.85 5.99 -12.70
N PHE A 240 13.78 5.23 -12.96
CA PHE A 240 12.98 5.36 -14.17
C PHE A 240 12.33 6.75 -14.27
N TRP A 241 11.72 7.23 -13.18
CA TRP A 241 11.09 8.56 -13.17
C TRP A 241 12.10 9.69 -13.28
N TRP A 242 13.24 9.57 -12.62
CA TRP A 242 14.35 10.51 -12.76
C TRP A 242 14.84 10.54 -14.22
N TYR A 243 15.01 9.37 -14.83
CA TYR A 243 15.39 9.26 -16.23
C TYR A 243 14.36 9.90 -17.16
N SER A 244 13.06 9.61 -16.97
CA SER A 244 11.96 10.23 -17.72
C SER A 244 11.98 11.76 -17.61
N GLU A 245 12.20 12.29 -16.41
CA GLU A 245 12.34 13.73 -16.19
C GLU A 245 13.53 14.32 -16.96
N LYS A 246 14.68 13.63 -17.00
CA LYS A 246 15.85 14.08 -17.78
C LYS A 246 15.64 13.93 -19.28
N ALA A 247 14.94 12.90 -19.73
CA ALA A 247 14.55 12.73 -21.12
C ALA A 247 13.66 13.90 -21.58
N VAL A 248 12.66 14.28 -20.78
CA VAL A 248 11.85 15.48 -21.05
C VAL A 248 12.74 16.72 -21.16
N ARG A 249 13.70 16.92 -20.24
CA ARG A 249 14.64 18.04 -20.32
C ARG A 249 15.48 18.02 -21.60
N ILE A 250 16.01 16.85 -22.01
CA ILE A 250 16.82 16.71 -23.24
C ILE A 250 16.05 17.23 -24.47
N PHE A 251 14.77 16.90 -24.58
CA PHE A 251 13.94 17.26 -25.73
C PHE A 251 13.18 18.59 -25.57
N SER A 252 13.13 19.17 -24.37
CA SER A 252 12.48 20.46 -24.11
C SER A 252 13.22 21.63 -24.76
N PRO A 253 12.57 22.76 -25.06
CA PRO A 253 13.28 23.98 -25.48
C PRO A 253 14.33 24.44 -24.45
N ILE A 254 15.44 25.00 -24.93
CA ILE A 254 16.48 25.56 -24.04
C ILE A 254 16.00 26.90 -23.50
N ARG A 255 15.95 27.03 -22.17
CA ARG A 255 15.64 28.27 -21.45
C ARG A 255 16.63 28.45 -20.33
N LEU A 256 17.56 29.37 -20.52
CA LEU A 256 18.58 29.67 -19.52
C LEU A 256 17.92 30.27 -18.27
N ASP A 257 18.52 29.99 -17.11
CA ASP A 257 18.10 30.50 -15.79
C ASP A 257 16.70 30.09 -15.32
N LYS A 258 16.02 29.17 -16.02
CA LYS A 258 14.76 28.56 -15.55
C LYS A 258 15.02 27.38 -14.63
N GLN A 259 14.07 27.10 -13.72
CA GLN A 259 14.18 26.09 -12.68
C GLN A 259 14.42 24.70 -13.26
N ASP A 260 15.69 24.29 -13.26
CA ASP A 260 16.28 23.02 -13.72
C ASP A 260 17.15 23.09 -14.97
N GLN A 261 17.30 24.23 -15.63
CA GLN A 261 18.24 24.41 -16.74
C GLN A 261 19.47 25.21 -16.29
N CYS A 262 20.57 25.11 -17.04
CA CYS A 262 21.79 25.85 -16.72
C CYS A 262 21.64 27.33 -17.06
N SER A 263 22.40 28.19 -16.37
CA SER A 263 22.47 29.63 -16.66
C SER A 263 23.19 29.97 -17.97
N THR A 264 23.97 29.03 -18.50
CA THR A 264 24.71 29.22 -19.75
C THR A 264 24.31 28.19 -20.79
N PHE A 265 24.26 28.63 -22.06
CA PHE A 265 23.95 27.75 -23.19
C PHE A 265 24.92 26.58 -23.28
N ILE A 266 26.22 26.83 -23.14
CA ILE A 266 27.25 25.78 -23.17
C ILE A 266 27.03 24.79 -22.02
N GLY A 267 26.74 25.27 -20.81
CA GLY A 267 26.43 24.40 -19.67
C GLY A 267 25.19 23.54 -19.90
N GLU A 268 24.15 24.09 -20.52
CA GLU A 268 22.92 23.34 -20.82
C GLU A 268 23.15 22.26 -21.88
N ILE A 269 23.86 22.60 -22.97
CA ILE A 269 24.22 21.63 -24.00
C ILE A 269 25.09 20.50 -23.43
N ALA A 270 26.10 20.84 -22.62
CA ALA A 270 26.94 19.84 -21.96
C ALA A 270 26.13 18.92 -21.02
N THR A 271 25.20 19.49 -20.26
CA THR A 271 24.32 18.75 -19.35
C THR A 271 23.39 17.81 -20.11
N ARG A 272 22.79 18.26 -21.22
CA ARG A 272 21.94 17.43 -22.07
C ARG A 272 22.72 16.31 -22.74
N ALA A 273 23.92 16.60 -23.26
CA ALA A 273 24.81 15.59 -23.83
C ALA A 273 25.18 14.52 -22.78
N PHE A 274 25.49 14.94 -21.56
CA PHE A 274 25.76 14.05 -20.44
C PHE A 274 24.56 13.15 -20.10
N TYR A 275 23.35 13.72 -19.98
CA TYR A 275 22.14 12.91 -19.74
C TYR A 275 21.82 11.97 -20.89
N SER A 276 22.03 12.38 -22.14
CA SER A 276 21.86 11.51 -23.31
C SER A 276 22.85 10.34 -23.31
N LEU A 277 24.09 10.55 -22.88
CA LEU A 277 25.07 9.47 -22.73
C LEU A 277 24.70 8.52 -21.57
N LEU A 278 24.21 9.05 -20.45
CA LEU A 278 23.72 8.25 -19.33
C LEU A 278 22.41 7.50 -19.64
N ALA A 279 21.63 7.96 -20.61
CA ALA A 279 20.35 7.36 -20.98
C ALA A 279 20.49 5.89 -21.39
N LEU A 280 21.50 5.59 -22.20
CA LEU A 280 21.75 4.25 -22.76
C LEU A 280 21.99 3.19 -21.68
N PRO A 281 22.92 3.37 -20.71
CA PRO A 281 23.11 2.40 -19.63
C PRO A 281 21.99 2.41 -18.59
N MET A 282 21.30 3.55 -18.39
CA MET A 282 20.21 3.63 -17.42
C MET A 282 18.91 2.97 -17.88
N LEU A 283 18.66 2.86 -19.18
CA LEU A 283 17.46 2.22 -19.73
C LEU A 283 17.31 0.76 -19.28
N PRO A 284 18.29 -0.16 -19.45
CA PRO A 284 18.14 -1.55 -19.01
C PRO A 284 18.01 -1.67 -17.48
N ILE A 285 18.73 -0.84 -16.71
CA ILE A 285 18.60 -0.79 -15.25
C ILE A 285 17.18 -0.37 -14.86
N SER A 286 16.66 0.68 -15.49
CA SER A 286 15.31 1.19 -15.24
C SER A 286 14.23 0.18 -15.63
N LEU A 287 14.40 -0.54 -16.74
CA LEU A 287 13.50 -1.63 -17.14
C LEU A 287 13.53 -2.78 -16.12
N GLY A 288 14.71 -3.22 -15.68
CA GLY A 288 14.86 -4.26 -14.67
C GLY A 288 14.21 -3.87 -13.33
N LEU A 289 14.45 -2.64 -12.87
CA LEU A 289 13.82 -2.12 -11.66
C LEU A 289 12.30 -1.96 -11.80
N SER A 290 11.80 -1.51 -12.96
CA SER A 290 10.36 -1.40 -13.25
C SER A 290 9.64 -2.76 -13.19
N LEU A 291 10.30 -3.86 -13.54
CA LEU A 291 9.72 -5.21 -13.37
C LEU A 291 9.57 -5.59 -11.89
N ILE A 292 10.61 -5.34 -11.09
CA ILE A 292 10.58 -5.59 -9.64
C ILE A 292 9.54 -4.67 -8.99
N GLU A 293 9.54 -3.40 -9.35
CA GLU A 293 8.56 -2.40 -8.97
C GLU A 293 7.14 -2.88 -9.23
N GLY A 294 6.85 -3.32 -10.46
CA GLY A 294 5.58 -3.92 -10.84
C GLY A 294 5.20 -5.03 -9.87
N SER A 295 6.06 -6.03 -9.65
CA SER A 295 5.79 -7.14 -8.73
C SER A 295 5.49 -6.68 -7.29
N THR A 296 6.22 -5.68 -6.77
CA THR A 296 5.99 -5.13 -5.43
C THR A 296 4.65 -4.40 -5.34
N ARG A 297 4.25 -3.70 -6.42
CA ARG A 297 2.94 -3.03 -6.53
C ARG A 297 1.79 -4.04 -6.60
N ILE A 298 1.95 -5.14 -7.35
CA ILE A 298 0.98 -6.25 -7.40
C ILE A 298 0.76 -6.79 -5.97
N LEU A 299 1.84 -7.08 -5.25
CA LEU A 299 1.77 -7.59 -3.89
C LEU A 299 1.13 -6.58 -2.94
N ALA A 300 1.48 -5.29 -3.08
CA ALA A 300 0.90 -4.24 -2.26
C ALA A 300 -0.62 -4.15 -2.42
N ASN A 301 -1.11 -4.12 -3.65
CA ASN A 301 -2.54 -4.10 -3.97
C ASN A 301 -3.27 -5.37 -3.50
N PHE A 302 -2.62 -6.54 -3.58
CA PHE A 302 -3.18 -7.79 -3.09
C PHE A 302 -3.34 -7.80 -1.55
N ILE A 303 -2.36 -7.21 -0.84
CA ILE A 303 -2.38 -7.13 0.62
C ILE A 303 -3.34 -6.04 1.11
N GLN A 304 -3.50 -4.95 0.37
CA GLN A 304 -4.30 -3.80 0.78
C GLN A 304 -5.77 -4.18 1.03
N PRO A 305 -6.32 -3.96 2.23
CA PRO A 305 -7.69 -4.37 2.56
C PRO A 305 -8.75 -3.39 2.06
N ASN A 306 -8.39 -2.11 1.92
CA ASN A 306 -9.29 -1.02 1.55
C ASN A 306 -8.89 -0.43 0.20
N SER A 307 -9.80 0.25 -0.49
CA SER A 307 -9.49 0.94 -1.75
C SER A 307 -8.63 2.20 -1.56
N PHE A 308 -8.10 2.46 -0.37
CA PHE A 308 -7.32 3.65 -0.04
C PHE A 308 -6.35 3.37 1.11
N PHE A 309 -5.39 4.27 1.30
CA PHE A 309 -4.58 4.35 2.50
C PHE A 309 -5.14 5.35 3.47
N TYR A 310 -5.04 5.05 4.76
CA TYR A 310 -5.41 5.94 5.86
C TYR A 310 -4.19 6.24 6.72
N LEU A 311 -3.97 7.53 7.02
CA LEU A 311 -3.05 7.98 8.07
C LEU A 311 -3.78 8.91 9.03
N LYS A 312 -3.51 8.72 10.33
CA LYS A 312 -3.94 9.67 11.37
C LYS A 312 -2.94 10.82 11.42
N GLY A 313 -3.46 12.05 11.53
CA GLY A 313 -2.67 13.23 11.83
C GLY A 313 -2.30 13.33 13.31
N GLU A 314 -1.63 14.42 13.67
CA GLU A 314 -1.14 14.70 15.02
C GLU A 314 -2.18 15.45 15.88
N ILE A 315 -3.20 16.05 15.27
CA ILE A 315 -4.29 16.72 15.99
C ILE A 315 -5.48 15.80 16.23
N ASP A 316 -6.24 16.12 17.27
CA ASP A 316 -7.51 15.48 17.54
C ASP A 316 -8.60 15.94 16.56
N GLU A 317 -9.62 15.09 16.43
CA GLU A 317 -10.80 15.38 15.63
C GLU A 317 -11.50 16.63 16.14
N LYS A 318 -11.92 17.51 15.23
CA LYS A 318 -12.75 18.66 15.56
C LYS A 318 -14.13 18.17 16.01
N THR A 319 -14.38 18.24 17.32
CA THR A 319 -15.61 17.75 17.95
C THR A 319 -16.73 18.78 18.04
N THR A 320 -16.48 20.04 17.69
CA THR A 320 -17.47 21.12 17.69
C THR A 320 -17.80 21.56 16.28
N LEU A 321 -19.09 21.63 15.96
CA LEU A 321 -19.55 22.18 14.68
C LEU A 321 -19.26 23.69 14.69
N GLY A 322 -18.41 24.14 13.77
CA GLY A 322 -18.12 25.56 13.60
C GLY A 322 -19.32 26.32 13.03
N LYS A 323 -19.17 27.64 12.86
CA LYS A 323 -20.18 28.46 12.16
C LYS A 323 -20.19 28.24 10.63
N LYS A 324 -19.09 27.72 10.09
CA LYS A 324 -18.87 27.53 8.65
C LYS A 324 -18.07 26.26 8.42
N LEU A 325 -18.29 25.63 7.27
CA LEU A 325 -17.48 24.55 6.71
C LEU A 325 -16.69 25.12 5.53
N LYS A 326 -15.36 25.05 5.57
CA LYS A 326 -14.49 25.40 4.44
C LYS A 326 -13.98 24.14 3.74
N ILE A 327 -14.20 24.02 2.44
CA ILE A 327 -13.74 22.90 1.62
C ILE A 327 -12.87 23.45 0.51
N LEU A 328 -11.62 22.98 0.43
CA LEU A 328 -10.72 23.23 -0.69
C LEU A 328 -10.80 22.07 -1.68
N THR A 329 -10.90 22.37 -2.97
CA THR A 329 -10.63 21.43 -4.06
C THR A 329 -9.61 21.98 -5.02
N MET A 330 -8.70 21.16 -5.53
CA MET A 330 -7.67 21.58 -6.47
C MET A 330 -7.02 20.39 -7.18
N ASN A 331 -6.92 20.43 -8.51
CA ASN A 331 -5.97 19.59 -9.24
C ASN A 331 -4.55 20.16 -9.05
N VAL A 332 -3.61 19.36 -8.53
CA VAL A 332 -2.24 19.81 -8.23
C VAL A 332 -1.19 19.31 -9.22
N CYS A 333 -1.58 18.50 -10.21
CA CYS A 333 -0.67 17.88 -11.19
C CYS A 333 0.59 17.27 -10.55
N PHE A 334 0.42 16.43 -9.52
CA PHE A 334 1.52 15.71 -8.83
C PHE A 334 1.80 14.35 -9.49
N VAL A 335 1.99 14.41 -10.81
CA VAL A 335 2.38 13.28 -11.64
C VAL A 335 3.91 13.13 -11.64
N SER A 336 4.42 11.91 -11.59
CA SER A 336 5.87 11.63 -11.64
C SER A 336 6.45 11.86 -13.04
N GLY A 337 7.78 11.85 -13.19
CA GLY A 337 8.41 11.53 -14.48
C GLY A 337 8.46 12.62 -15.56
N GLY A 338 8.61 13.90 -15.21
CA GLY A 338 8.65 14.99 -16.19
C GLY A 338 7.31 15.29 -16.87
N PHE A 339 6.28 14.48 -16.61
CA PHE A 339 4.93 14.65 -17.13
C PHE A 339 4.25 15.96 -16.75
N PRO A 340 4.45 16.57 -15.56
CA PRO A 340 3.91 17.90 -15.28
C PRO A 340 4.37 18.97 -16.28
N ARG A 341 5.56 18.83 -16.86
CA ARG A 341 6.02 19.77 -17.91
C ARG A 341 5.33 19.50 -19.24
N LEU A 342 5.21 18.23 -19.62
CA LEU A 342 4.63 17.84 -20.90
C LEU A 342 3.11 18.09 -20.96
N PHE A 343 2.40 17.87 -19.85
CA PHE A 343 0.94 17.89 -19.81
C PHE A 343 0.37 19.12 -19.09
N ALA A 344 1.18 19.92 -18.41
CA ALA A 344 0.71 21.09 -17.67
C ALA A 344 1.63 22.32 -17.81
N GLY A 345 2.79 22.18 -18.45
CA GLY A 345 3.76 23.29 -18.55
C GLY A 345 4.34 23.75 -17.21
N VAL A 346 4.23 22.94 -16.14
CA VAL A 346 4.68 23.30 -14.78
C VAL A 346 5.88 22.50 -14.32
N SER A 347 6.57 23.06 -13.34
CA SER A 347 7.70 22.45 -12.63
C SER A 347 7.35 21.12 -11.95
N SER A 348 8.36 20.36 -11.54
CA SER A 348 8.14 19.07 -10.85
C SER A 348 7.39 19.27 -9.53
N TRP A 349 6.63 18.28 -9.07
CA TRP A 349 5.91 18.38 -7.80
C TRP A 349 6.86 18.69 -6.62
N LYS A 350 8.10 18.19 -6.66
CA LYS A 350 9.11 18.41 -5.62
C LYS A 350 9.45 19.88 -5.43
N GLN A 351 9.36 20.69 -6.48
CA GLN A 351 9.64 22.12 -6.41
C GLN A 351 8.43 22.93 -5.96
N ARG A 352 7.21 22.42 -6.17
CA ARG A 352 5.95 23.16 -5.94
C ARG A 352 5.27 22.81 -4.62
N ILE A 353 5.56 21.64 -4.06
CA ILE A 353 4.78 21.07 -2.94
C ILE A 353 4.76 21.94 -1.69
N ASP A 354 5.89 22.58 -1.35
CA ASP A 354 5.96 23.46 -0.18
C ASP A 354 5.11 24.72 -0.36
N GLY A 355 5.04 25.26 -1.58
CA GLY A 355 4.17 26.39 -1.91
C GLY A 355 2.69 26.03 -1.79
N ILE A 356 2.30 24.84 -2.24
CA ILE A 356 0.93 24.33 -2.09
C ILE A 356 0.59 24.12 -0.61
N ILE A 357 1.47 23.44 0.14
CA ILE A 357 1.32 23.24 1.60
C ILE A 357 1.16 24.60 2.29
N GLY A 358 2.06 25.55 2.01
CA GLY A 358 2.03 26.89 2.58
C GLY A 358 0.70 27.60 2.35
N LYS A 359 0.18 27.58 1.11
CA LYS A 359 -1.12 28.19 0.79
C LYS A 359 -2.29 27.48 1.51
N ILE A 360 -2.28 26.15 1.61
CA ILE A 360 -3.30 25.39 2.37
C ILE A 360 -3.28 25.80 3.86
N LEU A 361 -2.08 25.91 4.45
CA LEU A 361 -1.90 26.31 5.85
C LEU A 361 -2.35 27.76 6.12
N ILE A 362 -2.25 28.65 5.13
CA ILE A 362 -2.74 30.03 5.21
C ILE A 362 -4.27 30.07 5.17
N GLU A 363 -4.88 29.37 4.22
CA GLU A 363 -6.34 29.40 4.01
C GLU A 363 -7.14 28.62 5.07
N LYS A 364 -6.47 27.63 5.69
CA LYS A 364 -6.99 26.78 6.76
C LYS A 364 -8.36 26.15 6.43
N PRO A 365 -8.53 25.48 5.28
CA PRO A 365 -9.78 24.78 4.99
C PRO A 365 -10.00 23.65 6.01
N ASP A 366 -11.26 23.32 6.31
CA ASP A 366 -11.58 22.21 7.22
C ASP A 366 -11.42 20.84 6.52
N VAL A 367 -11.63 20.82 5.20
CA VAL A 367 -11.46 19.65 4.34
C VAL A 367 -10.70 20.05 3.08
N VAL A 368 -9.74 19.23 2.68
CA VAL A 368 -8.93 19.37 1.48
C VAL A 368 -9.19 18.17 0.57
N CYS A 369 -9.53 18.42 -0.69
CA CYS A 369 -9.76 17.41 -1.72
C CYS A 369 -8.87 17.72 -2.94
N LEU A 370 -7.72 17.06 -3.07
CA LEU A 370 -6.82 17.28 -4.20
C LEU A 370 -6.97 16.18 -5.25
N GLN A 371 -6.79 16.56 -6.51
CA GLN A 371 -6.70 15.66 -7.66
C GLN A 371 -5.26 15.59 -8.19
N GLU A 372 -4.93 14.50 -8.90
CA GLU A 372 -3.61 14.21 -9.48
C GLU A 372 -2.45 14.05 -8.50
N VAL A 373 -2.72 13.62 -7.28
CA VAL A 373 -1.70 13.13 -6.34
C VAL A 373 -1.37 11.67 -6.62
N ASN A 374 -0.84 11.39 -7.81
CA ASN A 374 -0.57 10.03 -8.27
C ASN A 374 0.72 9.44 -7.67
N ASP A 375 1.72 10.28 -7.39
CA ASP A 375 2.97 9.89 -6.76
C ASP A 375 2.80 9.68 -5.24
N VAL A 376 3.04 8.46 -4.76
CA VAL A 376 2.94 8.11 -3.33
C VAL A 376 3.92 8.92 -2.47
N ASN A 377 5.09 9.31 -3.01
CA ASN A 377 6.03 10.16 -2.27
C ASN A 377 5.49 11.59 -2.14
N ALA A 378 4.83 12.13 -3.18
CA ALA A 378 4.15 13.42 -3.10
C ALA A 378 3.02 13.40 -2.07
N ALA A 379 2.21 12.32 -2.03
CA ALA A 379 1.18 12.15 -1.02
C ALA A 379 1.73 12.10 0.40
N ASN A 380 2.87 11.41 0.63
CA ASN A 380 3.52 11.40 1.95
C ASN A 380 4.10 12.76 2.32
N ALA A 381 4.66 13.51 1.37
CA ALA A 381 5.15 14.86 1.63
C ALA A 381 4.01 15.84 1.97
N LEU A 382 2.86 15.74 1.29
CA LEU A 382 1.64 16.46 1.67
C LEU A 382 1.19 16.09 3.09
N TYR A 383 1.17 14.80 3.43
CA TYR A 383 0.86 14.34 4.78
C TYR A 383 1.82 14.95 5.81
N ASP A 384 3.13 14.89 5.58
CA ASP A 384 4.13 15.39 6.52
C ASP A 384 4.01 16.91 6.73
N GLY A 385 3.70 17.68 5.68
CA GLY A 385 3.48 19.12 5.76
C GLY A 385 2.16 19.53 6.42
N LEU A 386 1.13 18.66 6.38
CA LEU A 386 -0.22 18.99 6.83
C LEU A 386 -0.66 18.26 8.11
N LYS A 387 0.05 17.23 8.57
CA LYS A 387 -0.38 16.37 9.71
C LYS A 387 -0.59 17.09 11.03
N LYS A 388 -0.03 18.29 11.18
CA LYS A 388 -0.24 19.17 12.35
C LYS A 388 -1.52 20.00 12.29
N GLU A 389 -2.21 20.02 11.16
CA GLU A 389 -3.43 20.80 10.95
C GLU A 389 -4.68 19.96 10.68
N TYR A 390 -4.51 18.68 10.32
CA TYR A 390 -5.62 17.78 9.97
C TYR A 390 -5.52 16.48 10.76
N ALA A 391 -6.68 15.90 11.11
CA ALA A 391 -6.77 14.70 11.93
C ALA A 391 -6.75 13.41 11.09
N HIS A 392 -7.24 13.47 9.84
CA HIS A 392 -7.38 12.31 8.96
C HIS A 392 -6.86 12.60 7.56
N PHE A 393 -6.18 11.61 6.99
CA PHE A 393 -5.64 11.64 5.64
C PHE A 393 -5.98 10.37 4.87
N TYR A 394 -6.41 10.53 3.62
CA TYR A 394 -6.73 9.45 2.71
C TYR A 394 -6.08 9.68 1.34
N PHE A 395 -5.34 8.70 0.84
CA PHE A 395 -4.66 8.80 -0.45
C PHE A 395 -4.40 7.41 -1.04
N ASN A 396 -3.75 7.35 -2.21
CA ASN A 396 -3.62 6.11 -2.98
C ASN A 396 -5.00 5.45 -3.24
N ILE A 397 -6.01 6.29 -3.43
CA ILE A 397 -7.41 5.88 -3.59
C ILE A 397 -7.57 5.16 -4.95
N GLY A 398 -8.26 4.03 -4.97
CA GLY A 398 -8.51 3.25 -6.17
C GLY A 398 -7.25 2.66 -6.81
N SER A 399 -6.20 2.32 -6.06
CA SER A 399 -5.03 1.66 -6.65
C SER A 399 -5.41 0.31 -7.29
N LYS A 400 -4.83 0.00 -8.47
CA LYS A 400 -4.98 -1.30 -9.14
C LYS A 400 -3.60 -1.88 -9.45
N THR A 401 -3.59 -3.18 -9.73
CA THR A 401 -2.40 -3.97 -10.08
C THR A 401 -1.61 -3.37 -11.25
N PHE A 402 -2.31 -2.96 -12.31
CA PHE A 402 -1.71 -2.50 -13.58
C PHE A 402 -2.06 -1.06 -13.95
N SER A 403 -2.62 -0.28 -13.03
CA SER A 403 -2.88 1.15 -13.22
C SER A 403 -2.40 1.95 -12.02
N GLN A 404 -2.19 3.24 -12.21
CA GLN A 404 -2.04 4.21 -11.13
C GLN A 404 -3.36 4.31 -10.35
N ASN A 405 -3.23 4.81 -9.12
CA ASN A 405 -4.37 5.22 -8.29
C ASN A 405 -5.16 6.37 -8.96
N SER A 406 -6.27 6.78 -8.36
CA SER A 406 -7.14 7.83 -8.88
C SER A 406 -6.55 9.25 -8.82
N GLY A 407 -5.41 9.43 -8.14
CA GLY A 407 -4.84 10.73 -7.84
C GLY A 407 -5.60 11.52 -6.77
N HIS A 408 -6.60 10.94 -6.11
CA HIS A 408 -7.32 11.64 -5.03
C HIS A 408 -6.48 11.67 -3.74
N PHE A 409 -6.41 12.83 -3.11
CA PHE A 409 -5.87 13.03 -1.76
C PHE A 409 -6.86 13.83 -0.93
N ILE A 410 -7.26 13.29 0.22
CA ILE A 410 -8.20 13.92 1.14
C ILE A 410 -7.53 14.17 2.48
N ALA A 411 -7.69 15.37 3.03
CA ALA A 411 -7.37 15.67 4.42
C ALA A 411 -8.57 16.31 5.13
N SER A 412 -8.85 15.93 6.37
CA SER A 412 -10.01 16.41 7.13
C SER A 412 -9.67 16.70 8.59
N LYS A 413 -10.22 17.81 9.10
CA LYS A 413 -10.22 18.15 10.54
C LYS A 413 -11.33 17.42 11.29
N TYR A 414 -12.39 16.98 10.61
CA TYR A 414 -13.53 16.26 11.19
C TYR A 414 -13.41 14.75 10.97
N SER A 415 -14.10 13.98 11.83
CA SER A 415 -14.27 12.53 11.67
C SER A 415 -14.86 12.19 10.29
N VAL A 416 -14.30 11.19 9.62
CA VAL A 416 -14.71 10.76 8.28
C VAL A 416 -15.26 9.34 8.32
N LEU A 417 -16.47 9.15 7.78
CA LEU A 417 -17.18 7.87 7.71
C LEU A 417 -17.62 7.53 6.27
N ASP A 418 -18.13 6.31 6.10
CA ASP A 418 -18.79 5.83 4.87
C ASP A 418 -17.97 6.07 3.60
N MET A 419 -16.65 5.93 3.71
CA MET A 419 -15.73 6.16 2.60
C MET A 419 -15.91 5.08 1.54
N SER A 420 -16.06 5.51 0.30
CA SER A 420 -16.14 4.61 -0.83
C SER A 420 -15.54 5.22 -2.08
N PHE A 421 -14.98 4.36 -2.92
CA PHE A 421 -14.45 4.73 -4.22
C PHE A 421 -15.17 3.94 -5.30
N ILE A 422 -15.75 4.65 -6.27
CA ILE A 422 -16.38 4.07 -7.45
C ILE A 422 -15.55 4.46 -8.67
N PRO A 423 -14.85 3.50 -9.30
CA PRO A 423 -14.11 3.80 -10.53
C PRO A 423 -15.09 4.16 -11.65
N PHE A 424 -14.71 5.16 -12.44
CA PHE A 424 -15.31 5.35 -13.75
C PHE A 424 -14.77 4.26 -14.69
N SER A 425 -15.60 3.77 -15.62
CA SER A 425 -15.18 2.70 -16.53
C SER A 425 -13.90 3.10 -17.25
N THR A 426 -12.96 2.15 -17.39
CA THR A 426 -11.66 2.37 -18.03
C THR A 426 -11.88 3.03 -19.39
N GLY A 427 -11.31 4.23 -19.58
CA GLY A 427 -11.28 4.94 -20.86
C GLY A 427 -10.59 4.15 -22.00
N VAL A 428 -10.06 4.88 -22.98
CA VAL A 428 -9.33 4.29 -24.11
C VAL A 428 -7.91 4.85 -24.10
N GLY A 429 -6.91 4.00 -24.40
CA GLY A 429 -5.51 4.41 -24.50
C GLY A 429 -4.82 4.72 -23.16
N LEU A 430 -3.91 5.69 -23.14
CA LEU A 430 -3.09 6.06 -21.97
C LEU A 430 -3.93 6.53 -20.77
N GLN A 431 -5.14 7.05 -21.01
CA GLN A 431 -6.07 7.43 -19.94
C GLN A 431 -6.48 6.22 -19.06
N ASN A 432 -6.34 4.98 -19.55
CA ASN A 432 -6.54 3.77 -18.74
C ASN A 432 -5.49 3.54 -17.68
N MET A 433 -4.37 4.27 -17.75
CA MET A 433 -3.31 4.14 -16.77
C MET A 433 -3.66 4.83 -15.45
N VAL A 434 -4.69 5.68 -15.38
CA VAL A 434 -5.15 6.34 -14.14
C VAL A 434 -6.55 5.84 -13.80
N ASN A 435 -6.75 5.33 -12.60
CA ASN A 435 -8.06 4.83 -12.17
C ASN A 435 -8.98 5.98 -11.74
N LYS A 436 -9.42 6.81 -12.69
CA LYS A 436 -10.36 7.93 -12.43
C LYS A 436 -11.65 7.42 -11.80
N GLY A 437 -12.29 8.25 -10.99
CA GLY A 437 -13.49 7.84 -10.26
C GLY A 437 -14.04 8.87 -9.29
N LEU A 438 -15.14 8.48 -8.66
CA LEU A 438 -15.80 9.20 -7.58
C LEU A 438 -15.31 8.63 -6.25
N PHE A 439 -14.70 9.48 -5.42
CA PHE A 439 -14.47 9.19 -4.01
C PHE A 439 -15.48 9.97 -3.17
N PHE A 440 -16.24 9.32 -2.31
CA PHE A 440 -17.19 10.01 -1.44
C PHE A 440 -17.07 9.56 0.01
N PHE A 441 -17.41 10.48 0.92
CA PHE A 441 -17.30 10.27 2.35
C PHE A 441 -18.20 11.21 3.13
N SER A 442 -18.60 10.79 4.33
CA SER A 442 -19.46 11.53 5.25
C SER A 442 -18.61 12.21 6.33
N LEU A 443 -18.86 13.50 6.59
CA LEU A 443 -18.27 14.25 7.70
C LEU A 443 -19.17 14.15 8.93
N LYS A 444 -18.58 13.77 10.06
CA LYS A 444 -19.26 13.58 11.33
C LYS A 444 -18.72 14.50 12.41
N CYS A 445 -19.63 15.08 13.20
CA CYS A 445 -19.33 15.90 14.36
C CYS A 445 -20.37 15.63 15.46
N LYS A 446 -19.95 15.45 16.72
CA LYS A 446 -20.83 15.07 17.86
C LYS A 446 -21.82 13.94 17.55
N ASN A 447 -21.33 12.89 16.91
CA ASN A 447 -22.15 11.75 16.48
C ASN A 447 -23.20 12.01 15.38
N LYS A 448 -23.25 13.20 14.78
CA LYS A 448 -24.14 13.53 13.68
C LYS A 448 -23.37 13.73 12.38
N ILE A 449 -23.84 13.10 11.29
CA ILE A 449 -23.37 13.40 9.94
C ILE A 449 -23.99 14.74 9.53
N PHE A 450 -23.16 15.71 9.16
CA PHE A 450 -23.62 17.06 8.79
C PHE A 450 -23.33 17.43 7.34
N SER A 451 -22.40 16.73 6.69
CA SER A 451 -22.12 16.91 5.26
C SER A 451 -21.58 15.62 4.65
N LYS A 452 -21.83 15.43 3.36
CA LYS A 452 -21.26 14.38 2.54
C LYS A 452 -20.57 15.00 1.34
N ILE A 453 -19.34 14.60 1.12
CA ILE A 453 -18.47 15.14 0.07
C ILE A 453 -18.34 14.11 -1.03
N PHE A 454 -18.48 14.54 -2.27
CA PHE A 454 -18.32 13.76 -3.49
C PHE A 454 -17.14 14.39 -4.26
N ALA A 455 -15.96 13.80 -4.13
CA ALA A 455 -14.74 14.24 -4.81
C ALA A 455 -14.58 13.48 -6.14
N VAL A 456 -14.48 14.21 -7.25
CA VAL A 456 -14.41 13.63 -8.59
C VAL A 456 -13.15 14.09 -9.33
N HIS A 457 -12.71 13.25 -10.25
CA HIS A 457 -11.84 13.65 -11.34
C HIS A 457 -12.39 12.95 -12.59
N LEU A 458 -13.12 13.69 -13.42
CA LEU A 458 -13.75 13.14 -14.62
C LEU A 458 -12.73 12.88 -15.74
N SER A 459 -13.12 12.12 -16.75
CA SER A 459 -12.25 11.85 -17.90
C SER A 459 -11.86 13.14 -18.65
N PRO A 460 -10.56 13.38 -18.92
CA PRO A 460 -10.11 14.57 -19.64
C PRO A 460 -10.40 14.47 -21.14
N SER A 461 -10.38 15.62 -21.80
CA SER A 461 -10.38 15.70 -23.26
C SER A 461 -8.94 15.68 -23.78
N LYS A 462 -8.72 15.24 -25.03
CA LYS A 462 -7.44 15.49 -25.69
C LYS A 462 -7.22 16.98 -26.01
N ASP A 463 -8.30 17.68 -26.30
CA ASP A 463 -8.38 19.13 -26.54
C ASP A 463 -9.59 19.62 -25.76
N ASP A 464 -9.36 20.40 -24.70
CA ASP A 464 -10.43 20.89 -23.83
C ASP A 464 -11.29 21.98 -24.49
N LEU A 465 -10.78 22.60 -25.55
CA LEU A 465 -11.55 23.55 -26.35
C LEU A 465 -12.51 22.83 -27.31
N ASN A 466 -12.09 21.67 -27.83
CA ASN A 466 -12.82 20.88 -28.83
C ASN A 466 -12.90 19.39 -28.46
N PRO A 467 -13.61 19.03 -27.38
CA PRO A 467 -13.77 17.64 -26.98
C PRO A 467 -14.51 16.83 -28.03
N THR A 468 -14.12 15.57 -28.19
CA THR A 468 -14.79 14.63 -29.09
C THR A 468 -16.14 14.18 -28.54
N ILE A 469 -17.04 13.72 -29.42
CA ILE A 469 -18.36 13.21 -29.04
C ILE A 469 -18.25 12.03 -28.04
N GLU A 470 -17.26 11.16 -28.20
CA GLU A 470 -17.06 10.01 -27.30
C GLU A 470 -16.55 10.44 -25.92
N GLU A 471 -15.72 11.48 -25.83
CA GLU A 471 -15.29 12.06 -24.55
C GLU A 471 -16.47 12.70 -23.82
N ILE A 472 -17.28 13.51 -24.52
CA ILE A 472 -18.52 14.11 -24.00
C ILE A 472 -19.47 13.03 -23.47
N LYS A 473 -19.72 11.99 -24.28
CA LYS A 473 -20.61 10.87 -23.89
C LYS A 473 -20.09 10.15 -22.66
N ARG A 474 -18.77 9.97 -22.54
CA ARG A 474 -18.14 9.35 -21.38
C ARG A 474 -18.37 10.19 -20.12
N ARG A 475 -18.04 11.47 -20.14
CA ARG A 475 -18.25 12.37 -18.99
C ARG A 475 -19.71 12.45 -18.58
N LYS A 476 -20.64 12.45 -19.55
CA LYS A 476 -22.08 12.35 -19.27
C LYS A 476 -22.43 11.10 -18.46
N ILE A 477 -21.91 9.92 -18.83
CA ILE A 477 -22.13 8.67 -18.08
C ILE A 477 -21.51 8.76 -16.67
N GLU A 478 -20.33 9.36 -16.54
CA GLU A 478 -19.65 9.55 -15.25
C GLU A 478 -20.48 10.46 -14.33
N LEU A 479 -20.96 11.59 -14.84
CA LEU A 479 -21.84 12.51 -14.12
C LEU A 479 -23.17 11.86 -13.71
N GLU A 480 -23.80 11.07 -14.57
CA GLU A 480 -25.02 10.33 -14.20
C GLU A 480 -24.77 9.33 -13.06
N ARG A 481 -23.59 8.71 -13.00
CA ARG A 481 -23.20 7.88 -11.84
C ARG A 481 -23.06 8.72 -10.58
N VAL A 482 -22.43 9.89 -10.67
CA VAL A 482 -22.31 10.83 -9.54
C VAL A 482 -23.68 11.25 -9.03
N LYS A 483 -24.59 11.64 -9.93
CA LYS A 483 -25.97 12.00 -9.59
C LYS A 483 -26.68 10.89 -8.83
N LYS A 484 -26.58 9.65 -9.32
CA LYS A 484 -27.21 8.49 -8.68
C LYS A 484 -26.74 8.32 -7.23
N GLU A 485 -25.44 8.46 -6.97
CA GLU A 485 -24.90 8.34 -5.61
C GLU A 485 -25.33 9.49 -4.69
N ILE A 486 -25.41 10.71 -5.23
CA ILE A 486 -25.95 11.88 -4.50
C ILE A 486 -27.42 11.63 -4.14
N GLU A 487 -28.25 11.15 -5.07
CA GLU A 487 -29.66 10.85 -4.83
C GLU A 487 -29.87 9.72 -3.80
N ILE A 488 -29.03 8.67 -3.85
CA ILE A 488 -29.03 7.61 -2.83
C ILE A 488 -28.71 8.20 -1.46
N SER A 489 -27.72 9.10 -1.39
CA SER A 489 -27.37 9.76 -0.15
C SER A 489 -28.46 10.71 0.35
N GLU A 490 -29.13 11.44 -0.54
CA GLU A 490 -30.20 12.35 -0.16
C GLU A 490 -31.39 11.60 0.46
N LYS A 491 -31.70 10.40 -0.06
CA LYS A 491 -32.73 9.53 0.53
C LYS A 491 -32.37 9.06 1.94
N LYS A 492 -31.09 8.78 2.21
CA LYS A 492 -30.60 8.27 3.51
C LYS A 492 -30.39 9.37 4.55
N GLU A 493 -29.92 10.54 4.13
CA GLU A 493 -29.38 11.57 5.03
C GLU A 493 -29.93 12.98 4.73
N LYS A 494 -31.25 13.16 4.63
CA LYS A 494 -31.91 14.40 4.17
C LYS A 494 -31.38 15.72 4.76
N GLU A 495 -30.86 15.70 6.00
CA GLU A 495 -30.37 16.90 6.68
C GLU A 495 -28.91 17.27 6.37
N SER A 496 -28.10 16.37 5.81
CA SER A 496 -26.68 16.65 5.54
C SER A 496 -26.49 17.50 4.27
N HIS A 497 -25.49 18.37 4.23
CA HIS A 497 -25.11 19.07 2.99
C HIS A 497 -24.42 18.10 2.04
N LYS A 498 -24.85 18.01 0.78
CA LYS A 498 -24.15 17.23 -0.25
C LYS A 498 -23.35 18.16 -1.13
N VAL A 499 -22.03 17.96 -1.14
CA VAL A 499 -21.09 18.84 -1.83
C VAL A 499 -20.33 18.03 -2.87
N LEU A 500 -20.38 18.46 -4.12
CA LEU A 500 -19.66 17.87 -5.24
C LEU A 500 -18.47 18.78 -5.58
N VAL A 501 -17.25 18.23 -5.52
CA VAL A 501 -16.00 18.96 -5.73
C VAL A 501 -15.06 18.22 -6.65
N GLY A 502 -14.25 18.96 -7.40
CA GLY A 502 -13.13 18.41 -8.15
C GLY A 502 -13.01 18.95 -9.57
N ASP A 503 -12.02 18.43 -10.26
CA ASP A 503 -11.79 18.66 -11.68
C ASP A 503 -12.80 17.84 -12.50
N MET A 504 -13.69 18.56 -13.19
CA MET A 504 -14.72 17.92 -14.01
C MET A 504 -14.32 17.81 -15.48
N ASN A 505 -13.17 18.35 -15.90
CA ASN A 505 -12.76 18.39 -17.30
C ASN A 505 -13.90 18.84 -18.22
N LEU A 506 -14.70 19.80 -17.74
CA LEU A 506 -15.94 20.24 -18.36
C LEU A 506 -15.94 21.77 -18.39
N ARG A 507 -15.72 22.34 -19.57
CA ARG A 507 -15.59 23.80 -19.73
C ARG A 507 -16.90 24.53 -19.46
N TYR A 508 -16.88 25.47 -18.52
CA TYR A 508 -18.03 26.34 -18.22
C TYR A 508 -18.56 27.04 -19.50
N LYS A 509 -19.88 27.13 -19.64
CA LYS A 509 -20.59 27.65 -20.84
C LYS A 509 -20.30 26.93 -22.16
N SER A 510 -19.64 25.77 -22.14
CA SER A 510 -19.69 24.88 -23.30
C SER A 510 -21.08 24.25 -23.44
N LYS A 511 -21.43 23.81 -24.65
CA LYS A 511 -22.65 23.05 -24.89
C LYS A 511 -22.74 21.81 -24.00
N GLU A 512 -21.63 21.12 -23.79
CA GLU A 512 -21.55 19.97 -22.88
C GLU A 512 -21.93 20.37 -21.45
N TRP A 513 -21.42 21.51 -20.97
CA TRP A 513 -21.74 22.03 -19.64
C TRP A 513 -23.22 22.40 -19.51
N GLU A 514 -23.78 23.10 -20.49
CA GLU A 514 -25.19 23.51 -20.48
C GLU A 514 -26.14 22.30 -20.41
N GLU A 515 -25.82 21.22 -21.12
CA GLU A 515 -26.60 19.98 -21.13
C GLU A 515 -26.32 19.04 -19.93
N SER A 516 -25.33 19.37 -19.11
CA SER A 516 -24.90 18.52 -18.00
C SER A 516 -25.82 18.62 -16.77
N ILE A 517 -25.73 17.66 -15.86
CA ILE A 517 -26.48 17.71 -14.59
C ILE A 517 -26.03 18.87 -13.70
N ILE A 518 -24.79 19.36 -13.85
CA ILE A 518 -24.18 20.33 -12.93
C ILE A 518 -24.58 21.78 -13.27
N SER A 519 -25.07 22.04 -14.48
CA SER A 519 -25.72 23.30 -14.87
C SER A 519 -27.18 23.36 -14.41
N SER A 520 -27.77 22.22 -14.04
CA SER A 520 -29.18 22.17 -13.64
C SER A 520 -29.45 22.90 -12.32
N GLU A 521 -30.72 23.24 -12.09
CA GLU A 521 -31.16 23.87 -10.84
C GLU A 521 -30.93 23.00 -9.59
N SER A 522 -30.63 21.71 -9.76
CA SER A 522 -30.30 20.80 -8.65
C SER A 522 -28.97 21.16 -8.01
N PHE A 523 -28.10 21.91 -8.68
CA PHE A 523 -26.83 22.36 -8.12
C PHE A 523 -26.80 23.88 -7.94
N TYR A 524 -26.10 24.29 -6.89
CA TYR A 524 -25.77 25.68 -6.62
C TYR A 524 -24.27 25.87 -6.79
N ASN A 525 -23.89 26.69 -7.76
CA ASN A 525 -22.51 27.06 -8.04
C ASN A 525 -22.30 28.54 -7.70
N ALA A 526 -21.84 28.83 -6.48
CA ALA A 526 -21.57 30.21 -6.06
C ALA A 526 -20.49 30.86 -6.94
N TYR A 527 -19.48 30.09 -7.37
CA TYR A 527 -18.33 30.64 -8.09
C TYR A 527 -18.73 31.22 -9.45
N THR A 528 -19.48 30.47 -10.26
CA THR A 528 -19.89 30.94 -11.60
C THR A 528 -21.03 31.95 -11.56
N GLN A 529 -21.76 32.06 -10.45
CA GLN A 529 -22.74 33.14 -10.26
C GLN A 529 -22.03 34.50 -10.15
N ASP A 530 -20.94 34.53 -9.40
CA ASP A 530 -20.11 35.73 -9.21
C ASP A 530 -19.18 35.98 -10.42
N ASN A 531 -18.91 34.96 -11.23
CA ASN A 531 -17.97 34.98 -12.35
C ASN A 531 -18.61 34.54 -13.67
N GLN A 532 -19.52 35.37 -14.20
CA GLN A 532 -20.24 35.04 -15.42
C GLN A 532 -19.36 35.13 -16.68
N ASN A 533 -18.39 36.04 -16.71
CA ASN A 533 -17.46 36.18 -17.83
C ASN A 533 -16.13 35.54 -17.43
N VAL A 534 -15.67 34.59 -18.22
CA VAL A 534 -14.42 33.88 -17.94
C VAL A 534 -13.25 34.71 -18.43
N ASP A 535 -12.33 35.01 -17.52
CA ASP A 535 -11.05 35.66 -17.78
C ASP A 535 -9.96 35.06 -16.85
N TYR A 536 -8.73 35.52 -16.93
CA TYR A 536 -7.63 34.97 -16.12
C TYR A 536 -7.73 35.27 -14.62
N SER A 537 -8.48 36.30 -14.23
CA SER A 537 -8.68 36.61 -12.82
C SER A 537 -9.57 35.57 -12.14
N ASN A 538 -10.37 34.83 -12.91
CA ASN A 538 -11.30 33.82 -12.42
C ASN A 538 -11.18 32.44 -13.09
N ALA A 539 -10.23 32.23 -14.00
CA ALA A 539 -9.93 30.92 -14.57
C ALA A 539 -9.50 29.94 -13.48
N THR A 540 -9.98 28.70 -13.58
CA THR A 540 -9.50 27.59 -12.75
C THR A 540 -8.49 26.71 -13.47
N CYS A 541 -8.30 26.86 -14.79
CA CYS A 541 -7.33 26.10 -15.58
C CYS A 541 -6.69 26.98 -16.67
N ALA A 542 -5.40 26.76 -16.91
CA ALA A 542 -4.62 27.39 -17.98
C ALA A 542 -3.69 26.40 -18.72
N THR A 543 -4.01 25.11 -18.70
CA THR A 543 -3.15 24.01 -19.17
C THR A 543 -2.62 24.19 -20.60
N ASP A 544 -3.49 24.37 -21.59
CA ASP A 544 -3.08 24.50 -23.02
C ASP A 544 -2.15 25.70 -23.25
N ASP A 545 -2.49 26.80 -22.58
CA ASP A 545 -1.77 28.05 -22.61
C ASP A 545 -0.39 27.89 -21.95
N MET A 546 -0.29 27.20 -20.82
CA MET A 546 0.98 26.91 -20.12
C MET A 546 1.86 25.91 -20.86
N ILE A 547 1.29 24.87 -21.47
CA ILE A 547 2.04 23.94 -22.33
C ILE A 547 2.60 24.71 -23.53
N SER A 548 1.78 25.53 -24.19
CA SER A 548 2.22 26.37 -25.32
C SER A 548 3.32 27.32 -24.86
N ALA A 549 3.13 27.97 -23.72
CA ALA A 549 4.12 28.83 -23.08
C ALA A 549 5.44 28.09 -22.83
N TYR A 550 5.39 26.79 -22.49
CA TYR A 550 6.54 25.91 -22.23
C TYR A 550 7.22 25.40 -23.51
N LEU A 551 6.47 25.14 -24.59
CA LEU A 551 7.00 24.64 -25.86
C LEU A 551 7.54 25.76 -26.76
N ASP A 552 6.91 26.93 -26.79
CA ASP A 552 7.23 27.98 -27.76
C ASP A 552 8.40 28.89 -27.36
N ALA A 553 8.88 28.82 -26.12
CA ALA A 553 9.93 29.71 -25.56
C ALA A 553 9.63 31.21 -25.77
N LYS A 554 8.35 31.59 -25.82
CA LYS A 554 7.92 32.99 -25.97
C LYS A 554 7.58 33.59 -24.61
N ASP A 555 8.19 34.73 -24.32
CA ASP A 555 8.17 35.37 -22.99
C ASP A 555 7.00 36.33 -22.72
N SER A 556 6.03 36.51 -23.61
CA SER A 556 4.91 37.42 -23.30
C SER A 556 3.69 37.14 -24.16
N ASN A 557 2.54 36.90 -23.50
CA ASN A 557 1.22 36.63 -24.08
C ASN A 557 0.94 35.17 -24.47
N TRP A 558 1.25 34.24 -23.57
CA TRP A 558 0.79 32.84 -23.70
C TRP A 558 -0.70 32.64 -23.37
N TYR A 559 -1.40 33.72 -23.03
CA TYR A 559 -2.76 33.77 -22.48
C TYR A 559 -3.86 33.89 -23.54
N LYS A 560 -4.38 32.79 -24.07
CA LYS A 560 -5.40 32.86 -25.14
C LYS A 560 -6.76 32.27 -24.78
N SER A 561 -6.87 31.40 -23.79
CA SER A 561 -8.09 30.62 -23.55
C SER A 561 -8.28 30.29 -22.07
N PRO A 562 -8.67 31.27 -21.23
CA PRO A 562 -8.97 31.01 -19.82
C PRO A 562 -10.16 30.05 -19.70
N MET A 563 -10.05 29.06 -18.83
CA MET A 563 -11.09 28.04 -18.64
C MET A 563 -11.49 27.89 -17.16
N ILE A 564 -12.75 27.51 -16.95
CA ILE A 564 -13.22 27.00 -15.67
C ILE A 564 -13.55 25.51 -15.86
N LEU A 565 -12.72 24.64 -15.28
CA LEU A 565 -12.84 23.18 -15.31
C LEU A 565 -13.07 22.57 -13.92
N ASP A 566 -12.56 23.23 -12.88
CA ASP A 566 -12.78 22.87 -11.48
C ASP A 566 -14.08 23.45 -10.93
N TYR A 567 -14.80 22.64 -10.14
CA TYR A 567 -16.07 23.02 -9.56
C TYR A 567 -16.16 22.69 -8.07
N ALA A 568 -16.89 23.54 -7.33
CA ALA A 568 -17.31 23.28 -5.96
C ALA A 568 -18.79 23.63 -5.81
N LEU A 569 -19.63 22.58 -5.83
CA LEU A 569 -21.07 22.67 -6.01
C LEU A 569 -21.79 22.16 -4.78
N LEU A 570 -22.87 22.85 -4.39
CA LEU A 570 -23.80 22.36 -3.38
C LEU A 570 -25.02 21.76 -4.09
N TYR A 571 -25.36 20.52 -3.79
CA TYR A 571 -26.63 19.94 -4.21
C TYR A 571 -27.79 20.57 -3.41
N ARG A 572 -28.79 21.11 -4.10
CA ARG A 572 -29.89 21.88 -3.50
C ARG A 572 -30.97 20.95 -2.95
N ASN A 573 -31.15 20.98 -1.64
CA ASN A 573 -32.33 20.38 -1.02
C ASN A 573 -33.49 21.39 -1.00
N LYS A 574 -34.73 20.91 -1.17
CA LYS A 574 -35.93 21.76 -1.08
C LYS A 574 -35.94 22.49 0.27
N GLY A 575 -35.95 23.83 0.23
CA GLY A 575 -35.98 24.69 1.43
C GLY A 575 -34.61 24.99 2.06
N GLN A 576 -33.50 24.53 1.47
CA GLN A 576 -32.16 24.90 1.92
C GLN A 576 -31.88 26.37 1.57
N ARG A 577 -31.51 27.17 2.58
CA ARG A 577 -31.05 28.55 2.33
C ARG A 577 -29.70 28.51 1.63
N LEU A 578 -29.60 29.24 0.52
CA LEU A 578 -28.39 29.37 -0.28
C LEU A 578 -27.59 30.63 0.09
N ASP A 579 -28.20 31.53 0.88
CA ASP A 579 -27.62 32.79 1.29
C ASP A 579 -26.29 32.57 2.03
N ASN A 580 -25.25 33.33 1.64
CA ASN A 580 -23.92 33.35 2.24
C ASN A 580 -23.03 32.13 1.97
N ILE A 581 -23.38 31.28 1.00
CA ILE A 581 -22.40 30.34 0.43
C ILE A 581 -21.50 31.15 -0.49
N ILE A 582 -20.19 31.08 -0.25
CA ILE A 582 -19.19 31.83 -1.00
C ILE A 582 -18.15 30.84 -1.50
N THR A 583 -17.80 30.92 -2.78
CA THR A 583 -16.66 30.17 -3.33
C THR A 583 -15.63 31.16 -3.82
N LYS A 584 -14.38 31.00 -3.37
CA LYS A 584 -13.25 31.85 -3.76
C LYS A 584 -12.22 31.06 -4.53
N LEU A 585 -11.52 31.73 -5.44
CA LEU A 585 -10.38 31.17 -6.16
C LEU A 585 -9.20 30.97 -5.21
N PHE A 586 -8.63 29.78 -5.21
CA PHE A 586 -7.36 29.44 -4.57
C PHE A 586 -6.27 29.52 -5.64
N LYS A 587 -5.71 30.72 -5.82
CA LYS A 587 -4.76 31.01 -6.89
C LYS A 587 -3.53 30.10 -6.81
N ALA A 588 -3.22 29.41 -7.89
CA ALA A 588 -2.02 28.59 -8.06
C ALA A 588 -1.06 29.13 -9.13
N PHE A 589 -1.58 29.94 -10.05
CA PHE A 589 -0.83 30.66 -11.07
C PHE A 589 -1.34 32.10 -11.16
N ASP A 590 -0.53 32.97 -11.77
CA ASP A 590 -0.93 34.32 -12.16
C ASP A 590 -0.63 34.55 -13.64
N SER A 591 -1.50 35.30 -14.33
CA SER A 591 -1.30 35.63 -15.74
C SER A 591 -0.23 36.69 -15.98
N ASN A 592 0.50 37.11 -14.95
CA ASN A 592 1.66 37.97 -15.08
C ASN A 592 2.94 37.27 -14.60
N GLU A 593 2.82 36.03 -14.12
CA GLU A 593 3.93 35.23 -13.63
C GLU A 593 4.42 34.25 -14.71
N ASP A 594 5.68 33.84 -14.57
CA ASP A 594 6.23 32.77 -15.37
C ASP A 594 5.50 31.44 -15.05
N PRO A 595 5.01 30.68 -16.05
CA PRO A 595 4.47 29.34 -15.84
C PRO A 595 5.32 28.41 -14.97
N TYR A 596 6.65 28.59 -14.96
CA TYR A 596 7.57 27.79 -14.15
C TYR A 596 7.45 28.06 -12.64
N ASP A 597 6.96 29.25 -12.26
CA ASP A 597 6.70 29.63 -10.87
C ASP A 597 5.29 29.24 -10.41
N ALA A 598 4.43 28.83 -11.35
CA ALA A 598 3.09 28.34 -11.04
C ALA A 598 3.15 27.08 -10.16
N LEU A 599 2.28 27.06 -9.15
CA LEU A 599 2.11 25.92 -8.26
C LEU A 599 1.29 24.79 -8.88
N SER A 600 0.49 25.08 -9.90
CA SER A 600 -0.17 24.11 -10.78
C SER A 600 -0.72 24.86 -12.00
N ASP A 601 -1.06 24.12 -13.04
CA ASP A 601 -1.87 24.57 -14.18
C ASP A 601 -3.35 24.79 -13.85
N HIS A 602 -3.79 24.33 -12.69
CA HIS A 602 -5.11 24.59 -12.13
C HIS A 602 -5.04 25.50 -10.91
N CYS A 603 -5.94 26.46 -10.81
CA CYS A 603 -6.28 27.10 -9.54
C CYS A 603 -7.31 26.25 -8.79
N GLY A 604 -7.24 26.23 -7.46
CA GLY A 604 -8.24 25.57 -6.65
C GLY A 604 -9.48 26.42 -6.39
N LEU A 605 -10.47 25.84 -5.73
CA LEU A 605 -11.66 26.54 -5.23
C LEU A 605 -11.84 26.28 -3.73
N ILE A 606 -12.06 27.34 -2.95
CA ILE A 606 -12.46 27.26 -1.54
C ILE A 606 -13.93 27.61 -1.42
N MET A 607 -14.75 26.59 -1.18
CA MET A 607 -16.16 26.76 -0.87
C MET A 607 -16.37 26.92 0.63
N THR A 608 -17.13 27.93 1.03
CA THR A 608 -17.50 28.19 2.42
C THR A 608 -19.01 28.06 2.58
N ILE A 609 -19.45 27.07 3.36
CA ILE A 609 -20.86 26.79 3.62
C ILE A 609 -21.20 27.22 5.06
N PRO A 610 -22.21 28.07 5.29
CA PRO A 610 -22.66 28.41 6.63
C PRO A 610 -23.34 27.20 7.30
N LEU A 611 -22.94 26.88 8.52
CA LEU A 611 -23.50 25.79 9.31
C LEU A 611 -24.47 26.37 10.35
N LYS A 612 -25.70 25.86 10.39
CA LYS A 612 -26.67 26.23 11.44
C LYS A 612 -26.47 25.33 12.65
N ASP A 613 -26.22 25.94 13.79
CA ASP A 613 -26.31 25.26 15.09
C ASP A 613 -27.80 25.13 15.44
N LYS A 614 -28.47 24.08 14.92
CA LYS A 614 -29.91 23.86 15.15
C LYS A 614 -30.25 23.74 16.64
N ASP A 615 -29.27 23.41 17.48
CA ASP A 615 -29.46 23.19 18.92
C ASP A 615 -29.45 24.49 19.75
N ARG A 616 -29.05 25.64 19.19
CA ARG A 616 -29.08 26.92 19.93
C ARG A 616 -30.47 27.54 20.12
N ASN A 617 -31.47 27.09 19.36
CA ASN A 617 -32.82 27.67 19.40
C ASN A 617 -33.84 26.83 20.19
N LYS A 618 -33.38 25.85 20.98
CA LYS A 618 -34.23 25.05 21.88
C LYS A 618 -33.95 25.31 23.37
N GLY A 619 -33.26 26.41 23.69
CA GLY A 619 -32.99 26.87 25.05
C GLY A 619 -34.05 27.83 25.55
#